data_AF-A0A660ZVI5-F1
#
_entry.id   AF-A0A660ZVI5-F1
#
_cell.length_a   1.000
_cell.length_b   1.000
_cell.length_c   1.000
_cell.angle_alpha   90.00
_cell.angle_beta   90.00
_cell.angle_gamma   90.00
#
_symmetry.space_group_name_H-M   'P 1'
#
loop_
_entity.id
_entity.type
_entity.pdbx_description
1 polymer ?
#
loop_
_entity_poly.entity_id
_entity_poly.type
_entity_poly.pdbx_seq_one_letter_code
_entity_poly.pdbx_strand_id
1 'polypeptide(L)'
;MSTKGKKWRWSEEAKKRARGPRPASKGNRNGVKHGLSQTPEYNSWKKMMYRCYKESDPFYKDYGGRGIEVADAWHDVSTFYEDMGQIPVLEGNPRMSIERVDVNGNYEPGNCIWLPIKMQAKNRRPWKHSAAGLERIRAARRA
;
A
#
# COMPACT_ATOMS: atom_id res chain seq x y z
N MET A 1 17.51 4.22 38.16
CA MET A 1 17.03 5.52 37.63
C MET A 1 16.01 5.24 36.55
N SER A 2 14.73 5.56 36.77
CA SER A 2 13.57 5.14 35.96
C SER A 2 13.04 6.31 35.12
N THR A 3 13.00 6.18 33.79
CA THR A 3 12.43 7.19 32.89
C THR A 3 10.99 6.82 32.51
N LYS A 4 10.05 7.39 33.27
CA LYS A 4 8.60 7.30 32.99
C LYS A 4 8.22 8.12 31.73
N GLY A 5 7.56 7.43 30.79
CA GLY A 5 6.47 7.85 29.90
C GLY A 5 6.41 9.29 29.36
N LYS A 6 6.65 9.45 28.05
CA LYS A 6 6.26 10.65 27.29
C LYS A 6 4.79 10.52 26.83
N LYS A 7 3.91 11.36 27.38
CA LYS A 7 2.50 11.51 26.97
C LYS A 7 2.40 12.68 25.97
N TRP A 8 1.98 12.39 24.75
CA TRP A 8 1.75 13.43 23.73
C TRP A 8 0.38 14.10 23.97
N ARG A 9 0.40 15.37 24.37
CA ARG A 9 -0.81 16.19 24.60
C ARG A 9 -0.95 17.16 23.42
N TRP A 10 -1.95 16.94 22.57
CA TRP A 10 -2.31 17.87 21.49
C TRP A 10 -3.04 19.09 22.08
N SER A 11 -2.78 20.30 21.57
CA SER A 11 -3.46 21.53 21.99
C SER A 11 -4.94 21.54 21.59
N GLU A 12 -5.79 22.23 22.36
CA GLU A 12 -7.22 22.37 22.07
C GLU A 12 -7.49 23.06 20.71
N GLU A 13 -6.58 23.94 20.26
CA GLU A 13 -6.62 24.51 18.91
C GLU A 13 -6.40 23.48 17.80
N ALA A 14 -5.50 22.50 18.03
CA ALA A 14 -5.28 21.42 17.06
C ALA A 14 -6.50 20.50 16.94
N LYS A 15 -7.28 20.33 18.03
CA LYS A 15 -8.55 19.59 18.01
C LYS A 15 -9.67 20.34 17.28
N LYS A 16 -9.73 21.69 17.41
CA LYS A 16 -10.71 22.53 16.70
C LYS A 16 -10.50 22.59 15.19
N ARG A 17 -9.25 22.55 14.71
CA ARG A 17 -8.94 22.49 13.26
C ARG A 17 -9.32 21.17 12.57
N ALA A 18 -9.60 20.11 13.33
CA ALA A 18 -9.84 18.77 12.81
C ALA A 18 -11.32 18.43 12.51
N ARG A 19 -12.27 19.35 12.74
CA ARG A 19 -13.71 19.09 12.51
C ARG A 19 -14.37 20.21 11.72
N GLY A 20 -14.41 20.03 10.40
CA GLY A 20 -15.39 20.66 9.53
C GLY A 20 -15.78 19.66 8.44
N PRO A 21 -17.07 19.50 8.09
CA PRO A 21 -17.45 18.69 6.95
C PRO A 21 -16.77 19.26 5.69
N ARG A 22 -16.09 18.39 4.92
CA ARG A 22 -15.61 18.77 3.59
C ARG A 22 -16.84 19.13 2.75
N PRO A 23 -16.85 20.27 2.03
CA PRO A 23 -17.97 20.59 1.17
C PRO A 23 -18.12 19.48 0.12
N ALA A 24 -19.35 18.98 -0.05
CA ALA A 24 -19.65 18.03 -1.11
C ALA A 24 -19.32 18.68 -2.45
N SER A 25 -18.30 18.15 -3.14
CA SER A 25 -17.99 18.57 -4.50
C SER A 25 -19.19 18.25 -5.40
N LYS A 26 -19.86 19.27 -5.94
CA LYS A 26 -20.88 19.09 -6.97
C LYS A 26 -20.20 18.62 -8.26
N GLY A 27 -19.94 17.32 -8.35
CA GLY A 27 -19.41 16.67 -9.55
C GLY A 27 -20.51 16.43 -10.56
N ASN A 28 -20.31 16.93 -11.78
CA ASN A 28 -21.08 16.62 -12.98
C ASN A 28 -21.27 15.10 -13.12
N ARG A 29 -22.51 14.62 -13.33
CA ARG A 29 -22.89 13.19 -13.33
C ARG A 29 -22.60 12.46 -14.65
N ASN A 30 -21.73 13.00 -15.49
CA ASN A 30 -21.43 12.41 -16.80
C ASN A 30 -20.09 11.66 -16.75
N GLY A 31 -20.12 10.36 -16.40
CA GLY A 31 -18.96 9.47 -16.56
C GLY A 31 -18.71 8.43 -15.45
N VAL A 32 -19.73 7.95 -14.75
CA VAL A 32 -19.56 6.92 -13.71
C VAL A 32 -19.36 5.55 -14.39
N LYS A 33 -18.14 5.22 -14.81
CA LYS A 33 -17.84 3.90 -15.43
C LYS A 33 -17.85 2.73 -14.42
N HIS A 34 -17.71 2.99 -13.12
CA HIS A 34 -17.66 1.93 -12.08
C HIS A 34 -17.99 2.40 -10.65
N GLY A 35 -18.48 3.62 -10.41
CA GLY A 35 -18.86 4.12 -9.06
C GLY A 35 -17.71 4.36 -8.07
N LEU A 36 -16.53 3.77 -8.31
CA LEU A 36 -15.35 3.82 -7.43
C LEU A 36 -14.40 5.00 -7.67
N SER A 37 -14.76 5.93 -8.56
CA SER A 37 -13.94 7.11 -8.84
C SER A 37 -13.67 7.90 -7.55
N GLN A 38 -12.41 8.23 -7.29
CA GLN A 38 -11.91 8.91 -6.07
C GLN A 38 -11.86 8.08 -4.78
N THR A 39 -12.07 6.76 -4.84
CA THR A 39 -11.89 5.87 -3.68
C THR A 39 -10.40 5.55 -3.42
N PRO A 40 -9.99 5.30 -2.17
CA PRO A 40 -8.65 4.81 -1.84
C PRO A 40 -8.28 3.48 -2.56
N GLU A 41 -9.27 2.62 -2.78
CA GLU A 41 -9.17 1.34 -3.48
C GLU A 41 -8.81 1.56 -4.95
N TYR A 42 -9.58 2.41 -5.64
CA TYR A 42 -9.32 2.77 -7.04
C TYR A 42 -7.92 3.40 -7.20
N ASN A 43 -7.52 4.27 -6.27
CA ASN A 43 -6.18 4.86 -6.29
C ASN A 43 -5.08 3.81 -6.12
N SER A 44 -5.31 2.77 -5.31
CA SER A 44 -4.36 1.68 -5.12
C SER A 44 -4.26 0.79 -6.36
N TRP A 45 -5.40 0.42 -6.95
CA TRP A 45 -5.49 -0.28 -8.23
C TRP A 45 -4.76 0.49 -9.35
N LYS A 46 -5.06 1.78 -9.51
CA LYS A 46 -4.41 2.62 -10.51
C LYS A 46 -2.88 2.66 -10.35
N LYS A 47 -2.40 2.79 -9.11
CA LYS A 47 -0.96 2.74 -8.81
C LYS A 47 -0.35 1.37 -9.04
N MET A 48 -1.08 0.28 -8.82
CA MET A 48 -0.65 -1.06 -9.18
C MET A 48 -0.46 -1.15 -10.70
N MET A 49 -1.45 -0.76 -11.50
CA MET A 49 -1.37 -0.76 -12.96
C MET A 49 -0.20 0.08 -13.48
N TYR A 50 0.04 1.26 -12.89
CA TYR A 50 1.15 2.13 -13.30
C TYR A 50 2.51 1.49 -13.04
N ARG A 51 2.70 0.87 -11.88
CA ARG A 51 3.96 0.17 -11.55
C ARG A 51 4.27 -0.96 -12.54
N CYS A 52 3.26 -1.67 -13.03
CA CYS A 52 3.44 -2.80 -13.96
C CYS A 52 3.53 -2.41 -15.43
N TYR A 53 2.81 -1.38 -15.88
CA TYR A 53 2.61 -1.15 -17.31
C TYR A 53 2.98 0.26 -17.80
N LYS A 54 3.35 1.17 -16.89
CA LYS A 54 3.72 2.54 -17.25
C LYS A 54 5.22 2.74 -17.09
N GLU A 55 5.96 2.71 -18.20
CA GLU A 55 7.42 2.89 -18.21
C GLU A 55 7.90 4.22 -17.61
N SER A 56 7.07 5.26 -17.67
CA SER A 56 7.36 6.56 -17.05
C SER A 56 7.17 6.58 -15.53
N ASP A 57 6.62 5.52 -14.93
CA ASP A 57 6.54 5.42 -13.48
C ASP A 57 7.94 5.16 -12.89
N PRO A 58 8.37 5.92 -11.86
CA PRO A 58 9.70 5.75 -11.26
C PRO A 58 9.98 4.34 -10.73
N PHE A 59 8.93 3.58 -10.44
CA PHE A 59 9.03 2.22 -9.93
C PHE A 59 8.92 1.16 -11.02
N TYR A 60 8.65 1.52 -12.28
CA TYR A 60 8.45 0.53 -13.35
C TYR A 60 9.59 -0.50 -13.44
N LYS A 61 10.84 -0.04 -13.36
CA LYS A 61 12.05 -0.89 -13.36
C LYS A 61 12.05 -1.99 -12.29
N ASP A 62 11.37 -1.77 -11.16
CA ASP A 62 11.35 -2.70 -10.02
C ASP A 62 10.13 -3.64 -10.06
N TYR A 63 9.21 -3.41 -11.00
CA TYR A 63 7.94 -4.11 -11.19
C TYR A 63 7.80 -4.57 -12.65
N GLY A 64 7.19 -3.77 -13.53
CA GLY A 64 7.01 -4.12 -14.95
C GLY A 64 8.31 -4.45 -15.67
N GLY A 65 9.38 -3.69 -15.43
CA GLY A 65 10.71 -3.96 -15.98
C GLY A 65 11.36 -5.27 -15.50
N ARG A 66 10.78 -5.94 -14.50
CA ARG A 66 11.16 -7.28 -14.03
C ARG A 66 10.24 -8.40 -14.53
N GLY A 67 9.21 -8.06 -15.32
CA GLY A 67 8.17 -9.01 -15.74
C GLY A 67 7.12 -9.30 -14.65
N ILE A 68 6.93 -8.38 -13.69
CA ILE A 68 5.81 -8.50 -12.74
C ILE A 68 4.56 -7.95 -13.41
N GLU A 69 3.56 -8.80 -13.54
CA GLU A 69 2.29 -8.50 -14.20
C GLU A 69 1.13 -8.47 -13.20
N VAL A 70 -0.02 -8.01 -13.69
CA VAL A 70 -1.30 -8.02 -12.99
C VAL A 70 -2.16 -9.11 -13.61
N ALA A 71 -2.85 -9.92 -12.81
CA ALA A 71 -3.78 -10.93 -13.28
C ALA A 71 -4.78 -10.31 -14.26
N ASP A 72 -5.07 -10.99 -15.38
CA ASP A 72 -5.93 -10.46 -16.45
C ASP A 72 -7.29 -9.97 -15.93
N ALA A 73 -7.87 -10.70 -14.98
CA ALA A 73 -9.11 -10.35 -14.31
C ALA A 73 -9.05 -8.96 -13.62
N TRP A 74 -7.89 -8.60 -13.05
CA TRP A 74 -7.67 -7.33 -12.36
C TRP A 74 -7.39 -6.15 -13.30
N HIS A 75 -7.37 -6.36 -14.62
CA HIS A 75 -7.45 -5.25 -15.57
C HIS A 75 -8.84 -4.60 -15.56
N ASP A 76 -9.88 -5.32 -15.10
CA ASP A 76 -11.12 -4.72 -14.65
C ASP A 76 -11.03 -4.39 -13.14
N VAL A 77 -11.31 -3.12 -12.82
CA VAL A 77 -11.30 -2.65 -11.44
C VAL A 77 -12.44 -3.26 -10.62
N SER A 78 -13.52 -3.69 -11.26
CA SER A 78 -14.68 -4.32 -10.60
C SER A 78 -14.25 -5.66 -10.00
N THR A 79 -13.59 -6.50 -10.78
CA THR A 79 -13.07 -7.80 -10.34
C THR A 79 -11.96 -7.65 -9.30
N PHE A 80 -11.07 -6.67 -9.48
CA PHE A 80 -10.10 -6.32 -8.44
C PHE A 80 -10.78 -6.00 -7.10
N TYR A 81 -11.87 -5.25 -7.12
CA TYR A 81 -12.61 -4.86 -5.93
C TYR A 81 -13.40 -6.02 -5.31
N GLU A 82 -13.93 -6.92 -6.13
CA GLU A 82 -14.58 -8.16 -5.66
C GLU A 82 -13.59 -9.07 -4.92
N ASP A 83 -12.38 -9.23 -5.46
CA ASP A 83 -11.35 -10.09 -4.86
C ASP A 83 -10.70 -9.48 -3.61
N MET A 84 -10.33 -8.19 -3.66
CA MET A 84 -9.60 -7.53 -2.58
C MET A 84 -10.52 -6.91 -1.52
N GLY A 85 -11.76 -6.62 -1.87
CA GLY A 85 -12.71 -5.91 -1.02
C GLY A 85 -12.28 -4.47 -0.68
N GLN A 86 -13.02 -3.89 0.27
CA GLN A 86 -12.75 -2.57 0.81
C GLN A 86 -11.45 -2.55 1.63
N ILE A 87 -10.76 -1.42 1.62
CA ILE A 87 -9.61 -1.20 2.49
C ILE A 87 -10.09 -1.26 3.96
N PRO A 88 -9.50 -2.12 4.80
CA PRO A 88 -9.90 -2.23 6.20
C PRO A 88 -9.67 -0.92 6.96
N VAL A 89 -10.70 -0.46 7.66
CA VAL A 89 -10.61 0.69 8.57
C VAL A 89 -10.12 0.21 9.93
N LEU A 90 -8.83 0.37 10.20
CA LEU A 90 -8.23 0.02 11.49
C LEU A 90 -8.17 1.22 12.45
N GLU A 91 -8.15 0.92 13.75
CA GLU A 91 -7.97 1.92 14.80
C GLU A 91 -6.68 2.72 14.60
N GLY A 92 -6.77 4.04 14.77
CA GLY A 92 -5.67 4.97 14.46
C GLY A 92 -5.52 5.34 12.98
N ASN A 93 -6.43 4.89 12.11
CA ASN A 93 -6.50 5.20 10.68
C ASN A 93 -5.14 5.10 9.96
N PRO A 94 -4.45 3.96 10.04
CA PRO A 94 -3.21 3.78 9.31
C PRO A 94 -3.53 3.79 7.80
N ARG A 95 -2.73 4.53 7.02
CA ARG A 95 -2.79 4.45 5.56
C ARG A 95 -2.45 3.01 5.14
N MET A 96 -3.39 2.36 4.47
CA MET A 96 -3.20 1.05 3.86
C MET A 96 -2.76 1.21 2.42
N SER A 97 -2.04 0.23 1.90
CA SER A 97 -1.93 0.02 0.46
C SER A 97 -1.82 -1.45 0.14
N ILE A 98 -2.03 -1.77 -1.13
CA ILE A 98 -1.83 -3.12 -1.65
C ILE A 98 -0.36 -3.50 -1.58
N GLU A 99 -0.11 -4.68 -1.02
CA GLU A 99 1.22 -5.28 -0.87
C GLU A 99 1.18 -6.71 -1.42
N ARG A 100 2.26 -7.14 -2.08
CA ARG A 100 2.42 -8.53 -2.51
C ARG A 100 3.03 -9.38 -1.40
N VAL A 101 2.47 -10.55 -1.11
CA VAL A 101 2.99 -11.47 -0.09
C VAL A 101 4.32 -12.07 -0.54
N ASP A 102 4.38 -12.63 -1.74
CA ASP A 102 5.62 -12.91 -2.47
C ASP A 102 6.00 -11.70 -3.34
N VAL A 103 7.10 -11.06 -2.96
CA VAL A 103 7.68 -9.89 -3.63
C VAL A 103 8.05 -10.16 -5.10
N ASN A 104 8.32 -11.43 -5.44
CA ASN A 104 8.67 -11.86 -6.79
C ASN A 104 7.48 -12.32 -7.63
N GLY A 105 6.33 -12.60 -7.02
CA GLY A 105 5.11 -12.99 -7.72
C GLY A 105 4.36 -11.79 -8.35
N ASN A 106 3.31 -12.13 -9.11
CA ASN A 106 2.42 -11.19 -9.80
C ASN A 106 1.40 -10.56 -8.85
N TYR A 107 0.69 -9.53 -9.32
CA TYR A 107 -0.50 -9.04 -8.61
C TYR A 107 -1.71 -9.91 -8.95
N GLU A 108 -2.11 -10.74 -8.00
CA GLU A 108 -3.24 -11.66 -8.11
C GLU A 108 -3.88 -11.87 -6.72
N PRO A 109 -5.13 -12.35 -6.64
CA PRO A 109 -5.85 -12.53 -5.37
C PRO A 109 -5.09 -13.36 -4.34
N GLY A 110 -4.35 -14.39 -4.79
CA GLY A 110 -3.56 -15.26 -3.93
C GLY A 110 -2.23 -14.66 -3.44
N ASN A 111 -1.78 -13.56 -4.05
CA ASN A 111 -0.48 -12.95 -3.74
C ASN A 111 -0.60 -11.52 -3.22
N CYS A 112 -1.80 -10.99 -3.00
CA CYS A 112 -2.00 -9.58 -2.63
C CYS A 112 -2.84 -9.41 -1.38
N ILE A 113 -2.44 -8.48 -0.52
CA ILE A 113 -3.15 -8.14 0.70
C ILE A 113 -3.15 -6.63 0.97
N TRP A 114 -4.14 -6.15 1.70
CA TRP A 114 -4.09 -4.80 2.27
C TRP A 114 -3.16 -4.76 3.48
N LEU A 115 -2.12 -3.94 3.41
CA LEU A 115 -1.15 -3.83 4.49
C LEU A 115 -0.92 -2.37 4.90
N PRO A 116 -0.82 -2.07 6.21
CA PRO A 116 -0.44 -0.74 6.67
C PRO A 116 0.92 -0.34 6.11
N ILE A 117 1.07 0.90 5.65
CA ILE A 117 2.36 1.41 5.12
C ILE A 117 3.50 1.22 6.13
N LYS A 118 3.21 1.32 7.43
CA LYS A 118 4.19 1.08 8.51
C LYS A 118 4.70 -0.36 8.56
N MET A 119 3.90 -1.33 8.11
CA MET A 119 4.22 -2.75 8.15
C MET A 119 4.90 -3.23 6.86
N GLN A 120 4.70 -2.54 5.73
CA GLN A 120 5.39 -2.85 4.46
C GLN A 120 6.92 -2.78 4.56
N ALA A 121 7.47 -2.01 5.51
CA ALA A 121 8.91 -1.95 5.74
C ALA A 121 9.51 -3.33 6.06
N LYS A 122 8.72 -4.25 6.63
CA LYS A 122 9.13 -5.62 6.95
C LYS A 122 9.16 -6.56 5.73
N ASN A 123 8.44 -6.20 4.66
CA ASN A 123 8.38 -6.98 3.42
C ASN A 123 9.32 -6.43 2.33
N ARG A 124 10.19 -5.49 2.68
CA ARG A 124 11.18 -4.96 1.74
C ARG A 124 12.20 -6.05 1.43
N ARG A 125 12.64 -6.07 0.17
CA ARG A 125 13.79 -6.88 -0.25
C ARG A 125 14.97 -6.59 0.69
N PRO A 126 15.66 -7.64 1.20
CA PRO A 126 16.89 -7.42 1.93
C PRO A 126 17.86 -6.67 1.01
N TRP A 127 18.60 -5.74 1.60
CA TRP A 127 19.68 -5.07 0.88
C TRP A 127 20.63 -6.14 0.33
N LYS A 128 21.23 -5.93 -0.85
CA LYS A 128 22.18 -6.87 -1.43
C LYS A 128 23.36 -7.05 -0.46
N HIS A 129 23.29 -8.06 0.40
CA HIS A 129 24.41 -8.43 1.24
C HIS A 129 25.46 -9.06 0.34
N SER A 130 26.71 -8.62 0.46
CA SER A 130 27.85 -9.39 -0.03
C SER A 130 27.82 -10.78 0.60
N ALA A 131 28.53 -11.76 0.02
CA ALA A 131 28.60 -13.12 0.56
C ALA A 131 28.94 -13.14 2.07
N ALA A 132 29.86 -12.28 2.49
CA ALA A 132 30.24 -12.07 3.89
C ALA A 132 29.11 -11.50 4.77
N GLY A 133 28.24 -10.65 4.23
CA GLY A 133 27.07 -10.14 4.93
C GLY A 133 26.00 -11.20 5.17
N LEU A 134 25.84 -12.13 4.22
CA LEU A 134 24.89 -13.24 4.33
C LEU A 134 25.33 -14.27 5.38
N GLU A 135 26.64 -14.53 5.48
CA GLU A 135 27.22 -15.42 6.49
C GLU A 135 27.02 -14.87 7.91
N ARG A 136 27.22 -13.57 8.11
CA ARG A 136 26.98 -12.89 9.39
C ARG A 136 25.52 -12.99 9.87
N ILE A 137 24.56 -12.84 8.96
CA ILE A 137 23.13 -12.98 9.28
C ILE A 137 22.78 -14.42 9.64
N ARG A 138 23.35 -15.41 8.93
CA ARG A 138 23.15 -16.83 9.22
C ARG A 138 23.75 -17.23 10.57
N ALA A 139 24.93 -16.71 10.91
CA ALA A 139 25.56 -16.93 12.21
C ALA A 139 24.74 -16.34 13.36
N ALA A 140 24.21 -15.12 13.20
CA ALA A 140 23.38 -14.45 14.22
C ALA A 140 22.01 -15.12 14.47
N ARG A 141 21.54 -15.98 13.56
CA ARG A 141 20.28 -16.74 13.72
C ARG A 141 20.49 -18.16 14.28
N ARG A 142 21.73 -18.63 14.38
CA ARG A 142 22.10 -19.93 14.94
C ARG A 142 22.55 -19.85 16.41
N ALA A 143 22.77 -18.64 16.91
CA ALA A 143 23.01 -18.35 18.33
C ALA A 143 21.68 -17.96 19.00
#